data_AF-A0A3D5E0P7-F1
#
_entry.id   AF-A0A3D5E0P7-F1
#
_cell.length_a   1.000
_cell.length_b   1.000
_cell.length_c   1.000
_cell.angle_alpha   90.00
_cell.angle_beta   90.00
_cell.angle_gamma   90.00
#
_symmetry.space_group_name_H-M   'P 1'
#
loop_
_entity.id
_entity.type
_entity.pdbx_description
1 polymer ?
#
loop_
_entity_poly.entity_id
_entity_poly.type
_entity_poly.pdbx_seq_one_letter_code
_entity_poly.pdbx_strand_id
1 'polypeptide(L)' 'MSDPAAETDTDRPNIARVYDYLLGGSHNFATDRAFAEEFLARWPDARETMRVNRAFLARAVRFLAGEAGIRQFLD' A
#
# COMPACT_ATOMS: atom_id res chain seq x y z
N MET A 1 -27.35 19.25 6.77
CA MET A 1 -25.98 19.15 6.26
C MET A 1 -25.48 17.77 6.59
N SER A 2 -25.58 16.81 5.67
CA SER A 2 -24.78 15.61 5.80
C SER A 2 -23.33 16.03 5.59
N ASP A 3 -22.46 15.68 6.53
CA ASP A 3 -21.02 15.58 6.29
C ASP A 3 -20.77 14.11 5.95
N PRO A 4 -20.88 13.71 4.67
CA PRO A 4 -20.52 12.36 4.28
C PRO A 4 -19.00 12.34 4.29
N ALA A 5 -18.39 11.35 4.94
CA ALA A 5 -17.07 10.91 4.52
C ALA A 5 -17.09 10.86 2.99
N ALA A 6 -16.31 11.73 2.34
CA ALA A 6 -16.37 11.95 0.90
C ALA A 6 -16.44 10.59 0.20
N GLU A 7 -17.48 10.39 -0.60
CA GLU A 7 -17.67 9.15 -1.35
C GLU A 7 -16.36 8.78 -2.04
N THR A 8 -15.89 7.55 -1.85
CA THR A 8 -14.59 7.14 -2.35
C THR A 8 -14.62 7.14 -3.86
N ASP A 9 -13.85 8.04 -4.49
CA ASP A 9 -13.67 8.04 -5.94
C ASP A 9 -13.00 6.70 -6.37
N THR A 10 -13.80 5.89 -7.05
CA THR A 10 -13.38 4.57 -7.58
C THR A 10 -13.02 4.63 -9.06
N ASP A 11 -13.33 5.74 -9.74
CA ASP A 11 -13.07 5.93 -11.17
C ASP A 11 -11.66 6.46 -11.44
N ARG A 12 -10.97 6.93 -10.40
CA ARG A 12 -9.56 7.31 -10.46
C ARG A 12 -8.68 6.36 -9.64
N PRO A 13 -7.54 5.88 -10.17
CA PRO A 13 -6.63 5.04 -9.41
C PRO A 13 -6.09 5.77 -8.18
N ASN A 14 -5.96 5.03 -7.08
CA ASN A 14 -5.39 5.51 -5.83
C ASN A 14 -4.15 4.69 -5.46
N ILE A 15 -3.10 5.38 -5.03
CA ILE A 15 -1.80 4.75 -4.76
C ILE A 15 -1.86 3.66 -3.68
N ALA A 16 -2.67 3.84 -2.63
CA ALA A 16 -2.80 2.83 -1.58
C ALA A 16 -3.50 1.57 -2.09
N ARG A 17 -4.52 1.73 -2.95
CA ARG A 17 -5.25 0.60 -3.55
C ARG A 17 -4.43 -0.10 -4.64
N VAL A 18 -3.64 0.64 -5.41
CA VAL A 18 -2.64 0.06 -6.32
C VAL A 18 -1.61 -0.76 -5.54
N TYR A 19 -1.10 -0.22 -4.42
CA TYR A 19 -0.17 -0.92 -3.54
C TYR A 19 -0.78 -2.20 -2.96
N ASP A 20 -2.04 -2.15 -2.51
CA ASP A 20 -2.81 -3.31 -2.06
C ASP A 20 -2.85 -4.40 -3.15
N TYR A 21 -3.22 -4.05 -4.38
CA TYR A 21 -3.24 -5.00 -5.50
C TYR A 21 -1.86 -5.58 -5.84
N LEU A 22 -0.80 -4.75 -5.82
CA LEU A 22 0.57 -5.22 -6.08
C LEU A 22 1.03 -6.26 -5.04
N LEU A 23 0.54 -6.14 -3.80
CA LEU A 23 0.77 -7.12 -2.74
C LEU A 23 -0.15 -8.35 -2.79
N GLY A 24 -1.17 -8.35 -3.64
CA GLY A 24 -2.15 -9.43 -3.75
C GLY A 24 -3.37 -9.28 -2.84
N GLY A 25 -3.67 -8.06 -2.37
CA GLY A 25 -4.88 -7.74 -1.62
C GLY A 25 -6.12 -7.57 -2.51
N SER A 26 -7.26 -7.35 -1.85
CA SER A 26 -8.58 -7.23 -2.50
C SER A 26 -9.27 -5.89 -2.26
N HIS A 27 -8.60 -4.92 -1.61
CA HIS A 27 -9.11 -3.58 -1.32
C HIS A 27 -8.76 -2.62 -2.46
N ASN A 28 -9.14 -3.00 -3.67
CA ASN A 28 -8.83 -2.28 -4.90
C ASN A 28 -9.96 -2.40 -5.92
N PHE A 29 -10.13 -1.35 -6.73
CA PHE A 29 -11.12 -1.29 -7.80
C PHE A 29 -10.46 -1.58 -9.16
N ALA A 30 -11.29 -1.66 -10.20
CA ALA A 30 -10.82 -1.99 -11.54
C ALA A 30 -9.78 -0.99 -12.07
N THR A 31 -9.95 0.30 -11.76
CA THR A 31 -9.04 1.39 -12.17
C THR A 31 -7.66 1.25 -11.54
N ASP A 32 -7.58 0.83 -10.28
CA ASP A 32 -6.33 0.56 -9.58
C ASP A 32 -5.59 -0.63 -10.20
N ARG A 33 -6.30 -1.72 -10.51
CA ARG A 33 -5.72 -2.92 -11.14
C ARG A 33 -5.21 -2.63 -12.54
N ALA A 34 -5.98 -1.91 -13.35
CA ALA A 34 -5.57 -1.53 -14.70
C ALA A 34 -4.28 -0.70 -14.67
N PHE A 35 -4.22 0.29 -13.78
CA PHE A 35 -3.01 1.09 -13.60
C PHE A 35 -1.83 0.25 -13.10
N ALA A 36 -2.05 -0.67 -12.15
CA ALA A 36 -1.01 -1.53 -11.63
C ALA A 36 -0.41 -2.46 -12.71
N GLU A 37 -1.23 -3.00 -13.60
CA GLU A 37 -0.76 -3.86 -14.70
C GLU A 37 0.02 -3.06 -15.75
N GLU A 38 -0.41 -1.83 -16.07
CA GLU A 38 0.37 -0.91 -16.93
C GLU A 38 1.72 -0.55 -16.28
N PHE A 39 1.72 -0.33 -14.97
CA PHE A 39 2.93 -0.08 -14.19
C PHE A 39 3.88 -1.28 -14.19
N LEU A 40 3.36 -2.50 -14.02
CA LEU A 40 4.15 -3.73 -14.06
C LEU A 40 4.74 -4.04 -15.42
N ALA A 41 4.05 -3.67 -16.51
CA ALA A 41 4.60 -3.79 -17.85
C ALA A 41 5.87 -2.92 -18.04
N ARG A 42 5.98 -1.79 -17.31
CA ARG A 42 7.15 -0.90 -17.33
C ARG A 42 8.20 -1.27 -16.29
N TRP A 43 7.76 -1.78 -15.14
CA TRP A 43 8.63 -2.19 -14.04
C TRP A 43 8.21 -3.57 -13.49
N PRO A 44 8.70 -4.66 -14.11
CA PRO A 44 8.31 -6.02 -13.74
C PRO A 44 8.60 -6.40 -12.27
N ASP A 45 9.68 -5.85 -11.70
CA ASP A 45 10.12 -6.14 -10.33
C ASP A 45 9.32 -5.38 -9.26
N ALA A 46 8.33 -4.57 -9.65
CA ALA A 46 7.59 -3.75 -8.69
C ALA A 46 6.87 -4.59 -7.63
N ARG A 47 6.28 -5.73 -7.98
CA ARG A 47 5.62 -6.63 -6.99
C ARG A 47 6.60 -7.07 -5.90
N GLU A 48 7.80 -7.46 -6.30
CA GLU A 48 8.82 -7.91 -5.35
C GLU A 48 9.33 -6.73 -4.51
N THR A 49 9.53 -5.58 -5.13
CA THR A 49 9.94 -4.37 -4.42
C THR A 49 8.93 -3.96 -3.34
N MET A 50 7.62 -3.99 -3.63
CA MET A 50 6.58 -3.69 -2.64
C MET A 50 6.55 -4.70 -1.48
N ARG A 51 6.83 -5.98 -1.75
CA ARG A 51 6.95 -7.03 -0.72
C ARG A 51 8.17 -6.81 0.18
N VAL A 52 9.33 -6.52 -0.43
CA VAL A 52 10.56 -6.21 0.31
C VAL A 52 10.37 -4.97 1.19
N ASN A 53 9.67 -3.94 0.69
CA ASN A 53 9.32 -2.77 1.49
C ASN A 53 8.47 -3.13 2.72
N ARG A 54 7.44 -3.97 2.58
CA ARG A 54 6.64 -4.45 3.73
C ARG A 54 7.48 -5.30 4.70
N ALA A 55 8.34 -6.17 4.18
CA ALA A 55 9.23 -6.96 5.01
C ALA A 55 10.21 -6.07 5.80
N PHE A 56 10.71 -5.00 5.18
CA PHE A 56 11.56 -4.02 5.84
C PHE A 56 10.81 -3.28 6.96
N LEU A 57 9.64 -2.72 6.67
CA LEU A 57 8.80 -2.05 7.66
C LEU A 57 8.58 -2.94 8.89
N ALA A 58 8.22 -4.21 8.68
CA ALA A 58 8.03 -5.16 9.77
C ALA A 58 9.29 -5.39 10.61
N ARG A 59 10.47 -5.52 9.98
CA ARG A 59 11.75 -5.66 10.72
C ARG A 59 12.10 -4.39 11.47
N ALA A 60 11.95 -3.23 10.84
CA ALA A 60 12.26 -1.93 11.44
C ALA A 60 11.41 -1.67 12.67
N VAL A 61 10.08 -1.86 12.58
CA VAL A 61 9.17 -1.67 13.72
C VAL A 61 9.46 -2.67 14.83
N ARG A 62 9.77 -3.93 14.52
CA ARG A 62 10.17 -4.93 15.53
C ARG A 62 11.44 -4.54 16.26
N PHE A 63 12.46 -4.05 15.54
CA PHE A 63 13.68 -3.55 16.16
C PHE A 63 13.39 -2.32 17.05
N LEU A 64 12.63 -1.35 16.55
CA LEU A 64 12.30 -0.13 17.28
C LEU A 64 11.52 -0.44 18.57
N ALA A 65 10.52 -1.33 18.49
CA ALA A 65 9.72 -1.74 19.63
C ALA A 65 10.47 -2.69 20.58
N GLY A 66 11.33 -3.57 20.06
CA GLY A 66 12.07 -4.54 20.84
C GLY A 66 13.34 -3.95 21.45
N GLU A 67 14.37 -3.83 20.60
CA GLU A 67 15.74 -3.49 20.99
C GLU A 67 15.90 -2.01 21.33
N ALA A 68 15.30 -1.11 20.55
CA ALA A 68 15.46 0.34 20.77
C ALA A 68 14.53 0.92 21.84
N GLY A 69 13.58 0.13 22.37
CA GLY A 69 12.71 0.55 23.46
C GLY A 69 11.65 1.61 23.10
N ILE A 70 11.41 1.90 21.82
CA ILE A 70 10.39 2.87 21.38
C ILE A 70 8.98 2.33 21.63
N ARG A 71 8.08 3.17 22.15
CA ARG A 71 6.70 2.78 22.53
C ARG A 71 5.61 3.64 21.88
N GLN A 72 5.99 4.69 21.17
CA GLN A 72 5.06 5.56 20.46
C GLN A 72 5.51 5.65 19.01
N PHE A 73 4.57 5.46 18.10
CA PHE A 73 4.79 5.50 16.67
C PHE A 73 3.76 6.46 16.06
N LEU A 74 4.22 7.26 15.11
CA LEU A 74 3.38 8.00 14.18
C LEU A 74 3.69 7.40 12.81
N ASP A 75 2.69 6.76 12.21
CA ASP A 75 2.73 6.22 10.84
C ASP A 75 2.05 7.21 9.90
#